data_AF-A0A1B7MD43-F1
#
_entry.id   AF-A0A1B7MD43-F1
#
_cell.length_a   1.000
_cell.length_b   1.000
_cell.length_c   1.000
_cell.angle_alpha   90.00
_cell.angle_beta   90.00
_cell.angle_gamma   90.00
#
_symmetry.space_group_name_H-M   'P 1'
#
loop_
_entity.id
_entity.type
_entity.pdbx_description
1 polymer ?
#
loop_
_entity_poly.entity_id
_entity_poly.type
_entity_poly.pdbx_seq_one_letter_code
_entity_poly.pdbx_strand_id
1 'polypeptide(L)'
;MYDFVQSVPYDIFTYNSRIGTSVAYSTVIRMLKSLSLQEAAMVKLCGRDLTKWGVLVTGNVQNYLFQRDQRIGRTNKMNVGLAATYIEIEDICPKAYHLDDKL
;
A
#
# COMPACT_ATOMS: atom_id res chain seq x y z
N MET A 1 -14.87 1.00 15.03
CA MET A 1 -15.26 1.67 13.78
C MET A 1 -14.15 1.38 12.79
N TYR A 2 -14.43 0.71 11.67
CA TYR A 2 -13.41 0.42 10.67
C TYR A 2 -13.45 1.51 9.61
N ASP A 3 -12.29 2.07 9.33
CA ASP A 3 -12.13 3.05 8.27
C ASP A 3 -11.83 2.35 6.94
N PHE A 4 -12.27 2.97 5.86
CA PHE A 4 -11.99 2.64 4.47
C PHE A 4 -11.41 3.88 3.82
N VAL A 5 -10.30 3.73 3.07
CA VAL A 5 -9.66 4.74 2.20
C VAL A 5 -9.77 6.19 2.70
N GLN A 6 -8.66 6.73 3.23
CA GLN A 6 -8.62 8.09 3.78
C GLN A 6 -9.61 8.32 4.94
N SER A 7 -9.72 7.35 5.85
CA SER A 7 -10.51 7.47 7.09
C SER A 7 -12.02 7.65 6.89
N VAL A 8 -12.58 7.26 5.75
CA VAL A 8 -14.03 7.24 5.56
C VAL A 8 -14.61 6.03 6.28
N PRO A 9 -15.67 6.16 7.09
CA PRO A 9 -16.25 5.01 7.78
C PRO A 9 -16.72 3.95 6.77
N TYR A 10 -16.29 2.69 6.97
CA TYR A 10 -16.57 1.59 6.05
C TYR A 10 -18.05 1.45 5.72
N ASP A 11 -18.93 1.53 6.73
CA ASP A 11 -20.37 1.34 6.55
C ASP A 11 -20.97 2.44 5.67
N ILE A 12 -20.56 3.70 5.89
CA ILE A 12 -20.98 4.84 5.09
C ILE A 12 -20.54 4.66 3.64
N PHE A 13 -19.27 4.33 3.43
CA PHE A 13 -18.75 4.15 2.08
C PHE A 13 -19.44 3.00 1.34
N THR A 14 -19.64 1.87 2.03
CA THR A 14 -20.26 0.67 1.43
C THR A 14 -21.73 0.91 1.09
N TYR A 15 -22.46 1.63 1.93
CA TYR A 15 -23.84 2.01 1.67
C TYR A 15 -23.94 2.94 0.46
N ASN A 16 -23.17 4.04 0.46
CA ASN A 16 -23.18 5.03 -0.63
C ASN A 16 -22.74 4.42 -1.97
N SER A 17 -21.83 3.44 -1.93
CA SER A 17 -21.41 2.68 -3.12
C SER A 17 -22.54 1.85 -3.74
N ARG A 18 -23.50 1.37 -2.93
CA ARG A 18 -24.62 0.53 -3.39
C ARG A 18 -25.78 1.34 -3.93
N ILE A 19 -26.03 2.52 -3.37
CA ILE A 19 -27.11 3.41 -3.80
C ILE A 19 -26.67 4.39 -4.91
N GLY A 20 -25.42 4.31 -5.36
CA GLY A 20 -24.91 5.11 -6.48
C GLY A 20 -24.58 6.57 -6.12
N THR A 21 -24.51 6.90 -4.83
CA THR A 21 -24.13 8.24 -4.35
C THR A 21 -22.62 8.40 -4.20
N SER A 22 -21.85 7.31 -4.26
CA SER A 22 -20.38 7.32 -4.33
C SER A 22 -19.85 6.38 -5.41
N VAL A 23 -18.56 6.50 -5.69
CA VAL A 23 -17.84 5.54 -6.56
C VAL A 23 -17.98 4.11 -6.03
N ALA A 24 -18.07 3.15 -6.94
CA ALA A 24 -18.21 1.75 -6.56
C ALA A 24 -16.98 1.27 -5.77
N TYR A 25 -17.23 0.51 -4.70
CA TYR A 25 -16.19 -0.11 -3.87
C TYR A 25 -15.15 -0.87 -4.68
N SER A 26 -15.59 -1.66 -5.66
CA SER A 26 -14.71 -2.43 -6.55
C SER A 26 -13.80 -1.55 -7.41
N THR A 27 -14.29 -0.39 -7.83
CA THR A 27 -13.52 0.61 -8.59
C THR A 27 -12.39 1.18 -7.73
N VAL A 28 -12.69 1.55 -6.48
CA VAL A 28 -11.65 2.08 -5.57
C VAL A 28 -10.58 1.04 -5.28
N ILE A 29 -10.96 -0.20 -4.98
CA ILE A 29 -10.00 -1.29 -4.77
C ILE A 29 -9.12 -1.53 -6.00
N ARG A 30 -9.71 -1.49 -7.21
CA ARG A 30 -8.96 -1.67 -8.46
C ARG A 30 -7.95 -0.54 -8.67
N MET A 31 -8.38 0.70 -8.45
CA MET A 31 -7.54 1.89 -8.56
C MET A 31 -6.36 1.83 -7.58
N LEU A 32 -6.58 1.48 -6.30
CA LEU A 32 -5.50 1.32 -5.32
C LEU A 32 -4.49 0.24 -5.71
N LYS A 33 -4.96 -0.89 -6.25
CA LYS A 33 -4.07 -1.95 -6.77
C LYS A 33 -3.23 -1.45 -7.94
N SER A 34 -3.85 -0.75 -8.89
CA SER A 34 -3.14 -0.18 -10.05
C SER A 34 -2.10 0.85 -9.62
N LEU A 35 -2.44 1.75 -8.70
CA LEU A 35 -1.49 2.71 -8.13
C LEU A 35 -0.32 2.00 -7.44
N SER A 36 -0.61 0.98 -6.63
CA SER A 36 0.45 0.19 -5.97
C SER A 36 1.40 -0.48 -6.97
N LEU A 37 0.88 -0.99 -8.09
CA LEU A 37 1.72 -1.57 -9.16
C LEU A 37 2.57 -0.51 -9.86
N GLN A 38 1.99 0.66 -10.13
CA GLN A 38 2.70 1.78 -10.73
C GLN A 38 3.84 2.27 -9.83
N GLU A 39 3.57 2.49 -8.54
CA GLU A 39 4.57 2.91 -7.56
C GLU A 39 5.68 1.86 -7.43
N ALA A 40 5.34 0.57 -7.38
CA ALA A 40 6.33 -0.49 -7.34
C ALA A 40 7.24 -0.50 -8.59
N ALA A 41 6.70 -0.17 -9.76
CA ALA A 41 7.50 -0.03 -10.99
C ALA A 41 8.42 1.19 -10.91
N MET A 42 7.92 2.34 -10.42
CA MET A 42 8.72 3.57 -10.26
C MET A 42 9.86 3.37 -9.26
N VAL A 43 9.60 2.74 -8.11
CA VAL A 43 10.64 2.45 -7.11
C VAL A 43 11.71 1.52 -7.67
N LYS A 44 11.34 0.53 -8.49
CA LYS A 44 12.33 -0.33 -9.19
C LYS A 44 13.19 0.43 -10.18
N LEU A 45 12.63 1.43 -10.86
CA LEU A 45 13.40 2.30 -11.75
C LEU A 45 14.36 3.17 -10.94
N CYS A 46 13.90 3.77 -9.84
CA CYS A 46 14.75 4.57 -8.95
C CYS A 46 15.91 3.73 -8.37
N GLY A 47 15.65 2.48 -7.97
CA GLY A 47 16.70 1.58 -7.47
C GLY A 47 17.74 1.13 -8.51
N ARG A 48 17.53 1.43 -9.80
CA ARG A 48 18.50 1.16 -10.88
C ARG A 48 19.24 2.42 -11.34
N ASP A 49 18.81 3.60 -10.88
CA ASP A 49 19.41 4.87 -11.25
C ASP A 49 20.60 5.15 -10.32
N LEU A 50 21.81 5.17 -10.88
CA LEU A 50 23.05 5.42 -10.14
C LEU A 50 23.20 6.88 -9.68
N THR A 51 22.34 7.78 -10.16
CA THR A 51 22.33 9.20 -9.77
C THR A 51 21.38 9.48 -8.61
N LYS A 52 20.50 8.53 -8.27
CA LYS A 52 19.51 8.67 -7.21
C LYS A 52 19.91 7.84 -6.00
N TRP A 53 19.49 8.31 -4.83
CA TRP A 53 19.61 7.56 -3.58
C TRP A 53 18.34 7.72 -2.77
N GLY A 54 17.99 6.69 -2.01
CA GLY A 54 16.81 6.75 -1.17
C GLY A 54 16.72 5.60 -0.19
N VAL A 55 15.78 5.72 0.73
CA VAL A 55 15.52 4.74 1.79
C VAL A 55 14.20 4.07 1.52
N LEU A 56 14.19 2.73 1.58
CA LEU A 56 12.96 1.95 1.54
C LEU A 56 12.57 1.57 2.97
N VAL A 57 11.54 2.23 3.50
CA VAL A 57 10.94 1.88 4.78
C VAL A 57 9.88 0.82 4.53
N THR A 58 10.06 -0.37 5.10
CA THR A 58 9.10 -1.47 4.95
C THR A 58 8.48 -1.84 6.30
N GLY A 59 7.23 -2.29 6.26
CA GLY A 59 6.47 -2.66 7.45
C GLY A 59 5.51 -3.80 7.15
N ASN A 60 5.39 -4.73 8.10
CA ASN A 60 4.41 -5.80 8.03
C ASN A 60 3.02 -5.22 8.26
N VAL A 61 2.09 -5.48 7.34
CA VAL A 61 0.68 -5.15 7.49
C VAL A 61 -0.06 -6.43 7.84
N GLN A 62 -0.66 -6.46 9.03
CA GLN A 62 -1.44 -7.59 9.50
C GLN A 62 -2.86 -7.12 9.82
N ASN A 63 -3.85 -7.77 9.20
CA ASN A 63 -5.25 -7.53 9.49
C ASN A 63 -5.95 -8.86 9.77
N TYR A 64 -6.47 -9.01 10.98
CA TYR A 64 -7.26 -10.15 11.36
C TYR A 64 -8.74 -9.94 10.97
N LEU A 65 -9.16 -10.62 9.91
CA LEU A 65 -10.55 -10.64 9.49
C LEU A 65 -11.33 -11.63 10.35
N PHE A 66 -12.08 -11.08 11.32
CA PHE A 66 -13.05 -11.85 12.10
C PHE A 66 -14.31 -12.13 11.28
N GLN A 67 -14.75 -13.38 11.29
CA GLN A 67 -16.08 -13.74 10.84
C GLN A 67 -17.11 -13.17 11.82
N ARG A 68 -18.00 -12.29 11.34
CA ARG A 68 -19.06 -11.70 12.16
C ARG A 68 -20.45 -12.26 11.88
N ASP A 69 -20.66 -12.87 10.71
CA ASP A 69 -21.94 -13.46 10.31
C ASP A 69 -21.72 -14.85 9.69
N GLN A 70 -22.45 -15.84 10.21
CA GLN A 70 -22.40 -17.22 9.74
C GLN A 70 -23.08 -17.46 8.40
N ARG A 71 -24.04 -16.62 8.01
CA ARG A 71 -24.78 -16.77 6.74
C ARG A 71 -23.99 -16.29 5.53
N ILE A 72 -22.96 -15.48 5.75
CA ILE A 72 -22.13 -14.89 4.69
C ILE A 72 -20.81 -15.68 4.53
N GLY A 73 -20.49 -16.58 5.46
CA GLY A 73 -19.33 -17.46 5.43
C GLY A 73 -17.95 -16.76 5.47
N ARG A 74 -16.93 -17.62 5.52
CA ARG A 74 -15.47 -17.44 5.70
C ARG A 74 -15.00 -17.49 7.16
N THR A 75 -14.13 -18.47 7.41
CA THR A 75 -13.37 -18.62 8.64
C THR A 75 -12.59 -17.36 8.97
N ASN A 76 -12.28 -17.16 10.26
CA ASN A 76 -11.35 -16.14 10.68
C ASN A 76 -10.05 -16.26 9.87
N LYS A 77 -9.55 -15.15 9.35
CA LYS A 77 -8.35 -15.14 8.52
C LYS A 77 -7.42 -14.02 8.92
N MET A 78 -6.16 -14.36 9.18
CA MET A 78 -5.09 -13.38 9.28
C MET A 78 -4.60 -13.04 7.88
N ASN A 79 -4.86 -11.81 7.44
CA ASN A 79 -4.29 -11.27 6.21
C ASN A 79 -2.94 -10.66 6.57
N VAL A 80 -1.87 -11.20 5.98
CA VAL A 80 -0.51 -10.69 6.14
C VAL A 80 -0.06 -10.12 4.81
N GLY A 81 0.57 -8.96 4.85
CA GLY A 81 1.15 -8.29 3.70
C GLY A 81 2.34 -7.43 4.11
N LEU A 82 2.96 -6.81 3.11
CA LEU A 82 4.05 -5.86 3.28
C LEU A 82 3.59 -4.51 2.71
N ALA A 83 3.75 -3.44 3.49
CA ALA A 83 3.69 -2.08 2.98
C ALA A 83 5.11 -1.53 2.92
N ALA A 84 5.39 -0.71 1.91
CA ALA A 84 6.67 -0.07 1.75
C ALA A 84 6.48 1.38 1.31
N THR A 85 7.36 2.26 1.77
CA THR A 85 7.48 3.64 1.32
C THR A 85 8.92 3.88 0.90
N TYR A 86 9.10 4.34 -0.33
CA TYR A 86 10.39 4.83 -0.81
C TYR A 86 10.48 6.33 -0.54
N ILE A 87 11.59 6.76 0.03
CA ILE A 87 11.89 8.16 0.30
C ILE A 87 13.17 8.48 -0.46
N GLU A 88 13.05 9.27 -1.53
CA GLU A 88 14.21 9.80 -2.24
C GLU A 88 14.91 10.83 -1.35
N ILE A 89 16.24 10.78 -1.30
CA ILE A 89 17.06 11.73 -0.56
C ILE A 89 17.71 12.66 -1.57
N GLU A 90 17.44 13.94 -1.44
CA GLU A 90 18.01 15.00 -2.27
C GLU A 90 19.38 15.45 -1.73
N ASP A 91 20.17 16.11 -2.60
CA ASP A 91 21.45 16.74 -2.27
C ASP A 91 22.51 15.82 -1.64
N ILE A 92 22.50 14.55 -2.01
CA ILE A 92 23.47 13.55 -1.55
C ILE A 92 24.40 13.11 -2.68
N CYS A 93 25.66 12.77 -2.34
CA CYS A 93 26.59 12.14 -3.28
C CYS A 93 26.37 10.61 -3.23
N PRO A 94 25.75 9.97 -4.25
CA PRO A 94 25.46 8.54 -4.21
C PRO A 94 26.74 7.69 -4.13
N LYS A 95 27.85 8.20 -4.67
CA LYS A 95 29.17 7.54 -4.60
C LYS A 95 29.67 7.32 -3.18
N ALA A 96 29.29 8.16 -2.21
CA ALA A 96 29.67 7.98 -0.80
C ALA A 96 29.09 6.69 -0.17
N TYR A 97 28.15 6.04 -0.88
CA TYR A 97 27.48 4.82 -0.45
C TYR A 97 27.80 3.60 -1.33
N HIS A 98 28.82 3.69 -2.20
CA HIS A 98 29.33 2.50 -2.88
C HIS A 98 29.86 1.49 -1.85
N LEU A 99 29.41 0.24 -1.98
CA LEU A 99 29.78 -0.84 -1.06
C LEU A 99 31.24 -1.28 -1.26
N ASP A 100 31.74 -1.18 -2.49
CA ASP A 100 33.13 -1.54 -2.83
C ASP A 100 34.17 -0.64 -2.14
N ASP A 101 33.81 0.60 -1.79
CA ASP A 101 34.68 1.53 -1.07
C ASP A 101 34.75 1.22 0.45
N LYS A 102 33.96 0.25 0.93
CA LYS A 102 33.78 -0.06 2.37
C LYS A 102 34.17 -1.50 2.75
N LEU A 103 34.70 -2.28 1.82
CA LEU A 103 35.20 -3.65 2.00
C LEU A 103 36.71 -3.70 1.78
#